data_AF-F5L9F0-F1
#
_entry.id   AF-F5L9F0-F1
#
_cell.length_a   1.000
_cell.length_b   1.000
_cell.length_c   1.000
_cell.angle_alpha   90.00
_cell.angle_beta   90.00
_cell.angle_gamma   90.00
#
_symmetry.space_group_name_H-M   'P 1'
#
loop_
_entity.id
_entity.type
_entity.pdbx_description
1 polymer ?
#
loop_
_entity_poly.entity_id
_entity_poly.type
_entity_poly.pdbx_seq_one_letter_code
_entity_poly.pdbx_strand_id
1 'polypeptide(L)'
;MTITKSYHDLCREIEIIELRIDDLKEEYRFYMRMFSQGPGEVKTTRYDRDLVTSSKPYMEPEEAYQRCAEINDMLLELDELLTKKLQTKAEMEKKMSEFETIEGKINYLYYIKNMHLYEIAEKLGYSYSWIRQVKSRYDNEQRKNKKRMSSGL
;
A
#
# COMPACT_ATOMS: atom_id res chain seq x y z
N MET A 1 13.56 -12.12 -11.75
CA MET A 1 12.67 -11.00 -11.36
C MET A 1 13.32 -9.70 -11.82
N THR A 2 12.58 -8.77 -12.42
CA THR A 2 13.12 -7.45 -12.78
C THR A 2 13.04 -6.51 -11.57
N ILE A 3 14.03 -5.65 -11.36
CA ILE A 3 14.10 -4.71 -10.22
C ILE A 3 12.84 -3.82 -10.14
N THR A 4 12.30 -3.42 -11.29
CA THR A 4 11.04 -2.65 -11.41
C THR A 4 9.82 -3.40 -10.88
N LYS A 5 9.75 -4.73 -11.07
CA LYS A 5 8.67 -5.55 -10.52
C LYS A 5 8.75 -5.59 -9.01
N SER A 6 9.94 -5.89 -8.47
CA SER A 6 10.15 -5.94 -7.02
C SER A 6 9.80 -4.61 -6.34
N TYR A 7 10.11 -3.47 -6.97
CA TYR A 7 9.71 -2.17 -6.45
C TYR A 7 8.19 -1.95 -6.46
N HIS A 8 7.51 -2.35 -7.54
CA HIS A 8 6.07 -2.20 -7.62
C HIS A 8 5.34 -3.13 -6.64
N ASP A 9 5.84 -4.36 -6.47
CA ASP A 9 5.35 -5.30 -5.46
C ASP A 9 5.53 -4.71 -4.06
N LEU A 10 6.68 -4.10 -3.75
CA LEU A 10 6.91 -3.39 -2.49
C LEU A 10 5.93 -2.21 -2.29
N CYS A 11 5.64 -1.43 -3.33
CA CYS A 11 4.67 -0.34 -3.23
C CYS A 11 3.26 -0.87 -2.91
N ARG A 12 2.86 -1.98 -3.54
CA ARG A 12 1.57 -2.63 -3.24
C ARG A 12 1.53 -3.17 -1.82
N GLU A 13 2.61 -3.77 -1.34
CA GLU A 13 2.70 -4.22 0.06
C GLU A 13 2.51 -3.06 1.03
N ILE A 14 3.12 -1.90 0.76
CA ILE A 14 2.93 -0.68 1.55
C ILE A 14 1.46 -0.25 1.54
N GLU A 15 0.83 -0.17 0.37
CA GLU A 15 -0.59 0.20 0.24
C GLU A 15 -1.50 -0.76 1.03
N ILE A 16 -1.23 -2.06 1.00
CA ILE A 16 -1.98 -3.06 1.76
C ILE A 16 -1.82 -2.86 3.27
N ILE A 17 -0.60 -2.55 3.73
CA ILE A 17 -0.33 -2.28 5.15
C ILE A 17 -1.07 -1.02 5.59
N GLU A 18 -1.02 0.06 4.81
CA GLU A 18 -1.74 1.32 5.09
C GLU A 18 -3.25 1.08 5.20
N LEU A 19 -3.84 0.34 4.26
CA LEU A 19 -5.26 -0.04 4.32
C LEU A 19 -5.60 -0.83 5.58
N ARG A 20 -4.73 -1.75 6.00
CA ARG A 20 -4.94 -2.54 7.21
C ARG A 20 -4.84 -1.69 8.48
N ILE A 21 -3.92 -0.73 8.52
CA ILE A 21 -3.80 0.24 9.63
C ILE A 21 -5.09 1.07 9.73
N ASP A 22 -5.62 1.54 8.60
CA ASP A 22 -6.85 2.35 8.60
C ASP A 22 -8.08 1.54 9.06
N ASP A 23 -8.19 0.29 8.62
CA ASP A 23 -9.23 -0.65 9.07
C ASP A 23 -9.16 -0.88 10.59
N LEU A 24 -7.96 -1.14 11.14
CA LEU A 24 -7.75 -1.29 12.58
C LEU A 24 -8.06 -0.01 13.36
N LYS A 25 -7.77 1.17 12.82
CA LYS A 25 -8.16 2.45 13.44
C LYS A 25 -9.67 2.62 13.46
N GLU A 26 -10.38 2.16 12.44
CA GLU A 26 -11.85 2.15 12.44
C GLU A 26 -12.42 1.20 13.49
N GLU A 27 -11.84 0.02 13.60
CA GLU A 27 -12.20 -0.98 14.62
C GLU A 27 -11.96 -0.43 16.04
N TYR A 28 -10.81 0.18 16.29
CA TYR A 28 -10.51 0.84 17.57
C TYR A 28 -11.54 1.94 17.88
N ARG A 29 -11.85 2.79 16.90
CA ARG A 29 -12.89 3.84 17.04
C ARG A 29 -14.29 3.25 17.28
N PHE A 30 -14.58 2.07 16.76
CA PHE A 30 -15.84 1.37 17.01
C PHE A 30 -15.94 0.96 18.49
N TYR A 31 -14.94 0.26 19.03
CA TYR A 31 -14.93 -0.16 20.43
C TYR A 31 -14.89 1.03 21.41
N MET A 32 -14.14 2.08 21.10
CA MET A 32 -14.15 3.32 21.89
C MET A 32 -15.51 4.04 21.91
N ARG A 33 -16.26 4.00 20.81
CA ARG A 33 -17.62 4.55 20.75
C ARG A 33 -18.60 3.72 21.57
N MET A 34 -18.41 2.40 21.62
CA MET A 34 -19.21 1.51 22.47
C MET A 34 -18.99 1.83 23.95
N PHE A 35 -17.76 2.17 24.36
CA PHE A 35 -17.45 2.62 25.72
C PHE A 35 -18.07 3.99 26.06
N SER A 36 -18.04 4.93 25.12
CA SER A 36 -18.47 6.33 25.34
C SER A 36 -19.98 6.51 25.34
N GLN A 37 -20.72 5.57 24.75
CA GLN A 37 -22.18 5.54 24.79
C GLN A 37 -22.61 4.66 25.96
N GLY A 38 -22.72 5.26 27.15
CA GLY A 38 -23.38 4.60 28.30
C GLY A 38 -24.78 4.07 27.92
N PRO A 39 -25.39 3.21 28.76
CA PRO A 39 -26.72 2.67 28.50
C PRO A 39 -27.66 3.82 28.17
N GLY A 40 -28.22 3.82 26.97
CA GLY A 40 -29.17 4.84 26.55
C GLY A 40 -30.31 4.92 27.56
N GLU A 41 -30.88 6.11 27.73
CA GLU A 41 -32.13 6.31 28.48
C GLU A 41 -33.09 5.16 28.18
N VAL A 42 -33.51 4.43 29.22
CA VAL A 42 -34.56 3.41 29.13
C VAL A 42 -35.84 4.14 28.76
N LYS A 43 -36.09 4.30 27.46
CA LYS A 43 -37.37 4.81 26.96
C LYS A 43 -38.38 3.70 27.19
N THR A 44 -39.30 3.93 28.12
CA THR A 44 -40.46 3.06 28.41
C THR A 44 -41.04 2.51 27.11
N THR A 45 -41.00 1.19 26.97
CA THR A 45 -41.46 0.46 25.80
C THR A 45 -42.95 0.73 25.58
N ARG A 46 -43.31 1.42 24.49
CA ARG A 46 -44.69 1.48 24.02
C ARG A 46 -44.97 0.20 23.22
N TYR A 47 -45.85 -0.66 23.72
CA TYR A 47 -46.24 -1.93 23.12
C TYR A 47 -47.15 -1.81 21.88
N ASP A 48 -47.05 -0.70 21.13
CA ASP A 48 -48.01 -0.34 20.07
C ASP A 48 -47.39 -0.37 18.66
N ARG A 49 -46.15 -0.86 18.52
CA ARG A 49 -45.50 -1.07 17.22
C ARG A 49 -44.67 -2.34 17.25
N ASP A 50 -44.73 -3.10 16.15
CA ASP A 50 -43.79 -4.16 15.81
C ASP A 50 -42.36 -3.59 15.79
N LEU A 51 -41.69 -3.65 16.94
CA LEU A 51 -40.37 -3.09 17.12
C LEU A 51 -39.34 -4.17 16.82
N VAL A 52 -38.77 -4.12 15.62
CA VAL A 52 -37.41 -4.63 15.39
C VAL A 52 -36.47 -3.70 16.16
N THR A 53 -36.38 -3.93 17.47
CA THR A 53 -35.42 -3.25 18.33
C THR A 53 -34.07 -3.86 17.97
N SER A 54 -33.27 -3.19 17.14
CA SER A 54 -31.87 -3.59 16.98
C SER A 54 -31.22 -3.40 18.35
N SER A 55 -31.12 -4.46 19.15
CA SER A 55 -30.28 -4.44 20.32
C SER A 55 -28.89 -4.06 19.82
N LYS A 56 -28.37 -2.92 20.26
CA LYS A 56 -26.95 -2.66 20.06
C LYS A 56 -26.22 -3.87 20.66
N PRO A 57 -25.26 -4.47 19.96
CA PRO A 57 -24.47 -5.54 20.56
C PRO A 57 -23.89 -4.97 21.86
N TYR A 58 -24.28 -5.56 22.98
CA TYR A 58 -23.75 -5.18 24.28
C TYR A 58 -22.47 -5.99 24.47
N MET A 59 -21.35 -5.29 24.65
CA MET A 59 -20.04 -5.86 24.97
C MET A 59 -19.66 -5.35 26.35
N GLU A 60 -19.12 -6.21 27.20
CA GLU A 60 -18.68 -5.81 28.53
C GLU A 60 -17.50 -4.82 28.42
N PRO A 61 -17.43 -3.76 29.25
CA PRO A 61 -16.38 -2.75 29.16
C PRO A 61 -14.96 -3.33 29.25
N GLU A 62 -14.77 -4.37 30.05
CA GLU A 62 -13.49 -5.06 30.18
C GLU A 62 -13.07 -5.77 28.87
N GLU A 63 -14.01 -6.43 28.21
CA GLU A 63 -13.77 -7.07 26.90
C GLU A 63 -13.43 -6.02 25.85
N ALA A 64 -14.16 -4.92 25.79
CA ALA A 64 -13.88 -3.82 24.87
C ALA A 64 -12.48 -3.21 25.10
N TYR A 65 -12.07 -3.07 26.37
CA TYR A 65 -10.73 -2.59 26.71
C TYR A 65 -9.64 -3.56 26.25
N GLN A 66 -9.83 -4.87 26.45
CA GLN A 66 -8.91 -5.89 25.97
C GLN A 66 -8.78 -5.85 24.44
N ARG A 67 -9.90 -5.74 23.71
CA ARG A 67 -9.89 -5.57 22.24
C ARG A 67 -9.13 -4.32 21.80
N CYS A 68 -9.36 -3.19 22.46
CA CYS A 68 -8.62 -1.96 22.17
C CYS A 68 -7.11 -2.13 22.41
N ALA A 69 -6.70 -2.85 23.45
CA ALA A 69 -5.29 -3.13 23.73
C ALA A 69 -4.68 -4.03 22.64
N GLU A 70 -5.34 -5.13 22.26
CA GLU A 70 -4.93 -6.01 21.16
C GLU A 70 -4.76 -5.25 19.84
N ILE A 71 -5.70 -4.37 19.51
CA ILE A 71 -5.64 -3.54 18.31
C ILE A 71 -4.46 -2.58 18.36
N ASN A 72 -4.19 -1.98 19.53
CA ASN A 72 -3.06 -1.08 19.69
C ASN A 72 -1.72 -1.80 19.50
N ASP A 73 -1.58 -3.01 20.03
CA ASP A 73 -0.38 -3.84 19.82
C ASP A 73 -0.19 -4.16 18.33
N MET A 74 -1.26 -4.56 17.63
CA MET A 74 -1.22 -4.78 16.18
C MET A 74 -0.86 -3.51 15.39
N LEU A 75 -1.37 -2.35 15.80
CA LEU A 75 -1.05 -1.07 15.17
C LEU A 75 0.43 -0.73 15.32
N LEU A 76 1.01 -0.94 16.51
CA LEU A 76 2.45 -0.72 16.74
C LEU A 76 3.31 -1.61 15.83
N GLU A 77 2.97 -2.90 15.73
CA GLU A 77 3.68 -3.84 14.87
C GLU A 77 3.60 -3.44 13.38
N LEU A 78 2.42 -3.03 12.92
CA LEU A 78 2.21 -2.60 11.54
C LEU A 78 2.89 -1.27 11.22
N ASP A 79 2.90 -0.31 12.15
CA ASP A 79 3.60 0.97 11.98
C ASP A 79 5.13 0.76 11.91
N GLU A 80 5.69 -0.14 12.72
CA GLU A 80 7.10 -0.53 12.61
C GLU A 80 7.41 -1.19 11.27
N LEU A 81 6.55 -2.11 10.82
CA LEU A 81 6.71 -2.79 9.54
C LEU A 81 6.62 -1.80 8.37
N LEU A 82 5.64 -0.90 8.40
CA LEU A 82 5.45 0.16 7.42
C LEU A 82 6.70 1.05 7.33
N THR A 83 7.24 1.45 8.48
CA THR A 83 8.46 2.25 8.56
C THR A 83 9.64 1.55 7.88
N LYS A 84 9.86 0.26 8.16
CA LYS A 84 10.92 -0.54 7.53
C LYS A 84 10.72 -0.66 6.01
N LYS A 85 9.47 -0.85 5.56
CA LYS A 85 9.13 -0.95 4.12
C LYS A 85 9.35 0.38 3.40
N LEU A 86 8.97 1.50 4.01
CA LEU A 86 9.21 2.85 3.48
C LEU A 86 10.71 3.18 3.38
N GLN A 87 11.50 2.80 4.39
CA GLN A 87 12.96 2.93 4.34
C GLN A 87 13.55 2.10 3.18
N THR A 88 13.11 0.85 3.04
CA THR A 88 13.53 -0.02 1.94
C THR A 88 13.17 0.59 0.58
N LYS A 89 11.96 1.15 0.44
CA LYS A 89 11.53 1.86 -0.77
C LYS A 89 12.45 3.03 -1.09
N ALA A 90 12.76 3.87 -0.10
CA ALA A 90 13.66 5.01 -0.27
C ALA A 90 15.08 4.59 -0.69
N GLU A 91 15.62 3.52 -0.10
CA GLU A 91 16.91 2.97 -0.48
C GLU A 91 16.92 2.41 -1.91
N MET A 92 15.85 1.73 -2.31
CA MET A 92 15.68 1.25 -3.68
C MET A 92 15.64 2.44 -4.66
N GLU A 93 14.87 3.48 -4.37
CA GLU A 93 14.82 4.69 -5.21
C GLU A 93 16.19 5.37 -5.33
N LYS A 94 16.94 5.46 -4.23
CA LYS A 94 18.29 6.01 -4.21
C LYS A 94 19.22 5.20 -5.13
N LYS A 95 19.29 3.88 -4.95
CA LYS A 95 20.13 3.00 -5.79
C LYS A 95 19.73 3.04 -7.26
N MET A 96 18.45 3.18 -7.58
CA MET A 96 18.00 3.32 -8.96
C MET A 96 18.32 4.69 -9.57
N SER A 97 18.38 5.75 -8.75
CA SER A 97 18.80 7.08 -9.21
C SER A 97 20.29 7.14 -9.60
N GLU A 98 21.10 6.27 -9.00
CA GLU A 98 22.54 6.14 -9.24
C GLU A 98 22.87 5.32 -10.50
N PHE A 99 21.87 4.85 -11.25
CA PHE A 99 22.14 4.10 -12.48
C PHE A 99 22.94 4.94 -13.48
N GLU A 100 24.13 4.45 -13.84
CA GLU A 100 25.01 5.11 -14.80
C GLU A 100 24.51 4.94 -16.24
N THR A 101 23.93 3.77 -16.55
CA THR A 101 23.45 3.44 -17.89
C THR A 101 22.23 4.27 -18.26
N ILE A 102 22.18 4.73 -19.51
CA ILE A 102 21.05 5.52 -20.01
C ILE A 102 19.75 4.71 -19.97
N GLU A 103 19.83 3.41 -20.25
CA GLU A 103 18.70 2.48 -20.12
C GLU A 103 18.18 2.40 -18.68
N GLY A 104 19.09 2.35 -17.70
CA GLY A 104 18.75 2.39 -16.28
C GLY A 104 18.03 3.70 -15.91
N LYS A 105 18.59 4.84 -16.33
CA LYS A 105 18.00 6.17 -16.09
C LYS A 105 16.62 6.31 -16.73
N ILE A 106 16.44 5.89 -17.98
CA ILE A 106 15.15 5.91 -18.68
C ILE A 106 14.13 5.05 -17.94
N ASN A 107 14.52 3.84 -17.53
CA ASN A 107 13.61 2.93 -16.83
C ASN A 107 13.23 3.45 -15.44
N TYR A 108 14.16 4.04 -14.70
CA TYR A 108 13.86 4.70 -13.43
C TYR A 108 12.85 5.83 -13.62
N LEU A 109 13.10 6.76 -14.54
CA LEU A 109 12.20 7.89 -14.76
C LEU A 109 10.82 7.45 -15.26
N TYR A 110 10.78 6.44 -16.13
CA TYR A 110 9.53 5.93 -16.70
C TYR A 110 8.71 5.12 -15.70
N TYR A 111 9.30 4.11 -15.05
CA TYR A 111 8.56 3.18 -14.19
C TYR A 111 8.41 3.64 -12.75
N ILE A 112 9.38 4.42 -12.23
CA ILE A 112 9.42 4.82 -10.81
C ILE A 112 8.90 6.23 -10.65
N LYS A 113 9.35 7.17 -11.49
CA LYS A 113 8.88 8.57 -11.47
C LYS A 113 7.65 8.81 -12.34
N ASN A 114 7.14 7.77 -13.01
CA ASN A 114 5.95 7.80 -13.85
C ASN A 114 5.98 8.92 -14.91
N MET A 115 7.17 9.25 -15.42
CA MET A 115 7.35 10.31 -16.41
C MET A 115 7.04 9.81 -17.81
N HIS A 116 6.49 10.68 -18.64
CA HIS A 116 6.30 10.39 -20.05
C HIS A 116 7.62 10.44 -20.82
N LEU A 117 7.71 9.68 -21.91
CA LEU A 117 8.94 9.57 -22.71
C LEU A 117 9.42 10.91 -23.28
N TYR A 118 8.53 11.87 -23.54
CA TYR A 118 8.90 13.21 -24.00
C TYR A 118 9.56 14.03 -22.88
N GLU A 119 9.04 13.97 -21.65
CA GLU A 119 9.64 14.62 -20.48
C GLU A 119 11.00 14.01 -20.14
N ILE A 120 11.12 12.68 -20.30
CA ILE A 120 12.40 11.97 -20.12
C ILE A 120 13.42 12.44 -21.18
N ALA A 121 12.97 12.62 -22.42
CA ALA A 121 13.82 13.09 -23.51
C ALA A 121 14.35 14.50 -23.21
N GLU A 122 13.47 15.40 -22.79
CA GLU A 122 13.83 16.76 -22.37
C GLU A 122 14.81 16.75 -21.18
N LYS A 123 14.50 15.97 -20.13
CA LYS A 123 15.30 15.89 -18.91
C LYS A 123 16.71 15.32 -19.14
N LEU A 124 16.85 14.37 -20.07
CA LEU A 124 18.13 13.74 -20.37
C LEU A 124 18.87 14.40 -21.55
N GLY A 125 18.27 15.39 -22.22
CA GLY A 125 18.87 16.07 -23.37
C GLY A 125 18.94 15.22 -24.65
N TYR A 126 18.02 14.27 -24.82
CA TYR A 126 17.95 13.41 -26.01
C TYR A 126 16.68 13.69 -26.83
N SER A 127 16.66 13.20 -28.07
CA SER A 127 15.43 13.24 -28.86
C SER A 127 14.43 12.18 -28.39
N TYR A 128 13.14 12.50 -28.47
CA TYR A 128 12.05 11.57 -28.17
C TYR A 128 12.19 10.24 -28.94
N SER A 129 12.54 10.32 -30.22
CA SER A 129 12.72 9.14 -31.10
C SER A 129 13.81 8.21 -30.55
N TRP A 130 14.94 8.78 -30.10
CA TRP A 130 16.04 8.01 -29.54
C TRP A 130 15.66 7.32 -28.23
N ILE A 131 15.01 8.04 -27.30
CA ILE A 131 14.53 7.47 -26.02
C ILE A 131 13.55 6.33 -26.26
N ARG A 132 12.61 6.51 -27.19
CA ARG A 132 11.64 5.47 -27.59
C ARG A 132 12.34 4.22 -28.13
N GLN A 133 13.38 4.40 -28.95
CA GLN A 133 14.15 3.29 -29.52
C GLN A 133 14.96 2.54 -28.46
N VAL A 134 15.63 3.26 -27.56
CA VAL A 134 16.38 2.65 -26.44
C VAL A 134 15.45 1.83 -25.56
N LYS A 135 14.30 2.40 -25.17
CA LYS A 135 13.29 1.69 -24.40
C LYS A 135 12.78 0.44 -25.11
N SER A 136 12.45 0.55 -26.40
CA SER A 136 11.96 -0.60 -27.18
C SER A 136 12.99 -1.72 -27.27
N ARG A 137 14.29 -1.41 -27.43
CA ARG A 137 15.37 -2.40 -27.42
C ARG A 137 15.44 -3.13 -26.08
N TYR A 138 15.47 -2.37 -24.99
CA TYR A 138 15.48 -2.92 -23.63
C TYR A 138 14.30 -3.87 -23.39
N ASP A 139 13.07 -3.44 -23.74
CA ASP A 139 11.87 -4.25 -23.53
C ASP A 139 11.89 -5.55 -24.35
N ASN A 140 12.46 -5.52 -25.56
CA ASN A 140 12.63 -6.71 -26.40
C ASN A 140 13.66 -7.69 -25.82
N GLU A 141 14.75 -7.20 -25.25
CA GLU A 141 15.76 -8.03 -24.58
C GLU A 141 15.18 -8.72 -23.34
N GLN A 142 14.43 -7.98 -22.52
CA GLN A 142 13.76 -8.56 -21.34
C GLN A 142 12.77 -9.66 -21.73
N ARG A 143 12.01 -9.47 -22.82
CA ARG A 143 11.09 -10.49 -23.35
C ARG A 143 11.84 -11.75 -23.83
N LYS A 144 12.96 -11.58 -24.54
CA LYS A 144 13.80 -12.71 -25.00
C LYS A 144 14.39 -13.48 -23.82
N ASN A 145 14.92 -12.78 -22.82
CA ASN A 145 15.48 -13.40 -21.62
C ASN A 145 14.43 -14.16 -20.82
N LYS A 146 13.22 -13.61 -20.69
CA LYS A 146 12.09 -14.31 -20.04
C LYS A 146 11.74 -15.61 -20.76
N LYS A 147 11.68 -15.61 -22.10
CA LYS A 147 11.40 -16.81 -22.90
C LYS A 147 12.47 -17.88 -22.72
N ARG A 148 13.75 -17.49 -22.72
CA ARG A 148 14.88 -18.41 -22.50
C ARG A 148 14.82 -19.09 -21.13
N MET A 149 14.47 -18.34 -20.08
CA MET A 149 14.35 -18.87 -18.73
C MET A 149 13.14 -19.81 -18.57
N SER A 150 12.06 -19.60 -19.32
CA SER A 150 10.87 -20.47 -19.28
C SER A 150 10.97 -21.73 -20.13
N SER A 151 11.91 -21.80 -21.08
CA SER A 151 12.10 -22.94 -21.98
C SER A 151 13.24 -23.89 -21.56
N GLY A 152 13.92 -23.59 -20.44
CA GLY A 152 15.00 -24.40 -19.87
C GLY A 152 14.60 -25.16 -18.59
N LEU A 153 13.30 -25.19 -18.29
CA LEU A 153 12.64 -26.04 -17.28
C LEU A 153 11.72 -27.01 -18.04
#